data_AF-A0A438EX65-F1
#
_entry.id   AF-A0A438EX65-F1
#
_cell.length_a   1.000
_cell.length_b   1.000
_cell.length_c   1.000
_cell.angle_alpha   90.00
_cell.angle_beta   90.00
_cell.angle_gamma   90.00
#
_symmetry.space_group_name_H-M   'P 1'
#
loop_
_entity.id
_entity.type
_entity.pdbx_description
1 polymer ?
#
loop_
_entity_poly.entity_id
_entity_poly.type
_entity_poly.pdbx_seq_one_letter_code
_entity_poly.pdbx_strand_id
1 'polypeptide(L)'
;MASSSEENLKQQLQELQKQLGKKQMFEEAVLLIKSLLVDHYPSSSPSLRKLFYSVVCRVATILRTTYTAPGFWLAGLRLFEQAESKSV
;
A
#
# COMPACT_ATOMS: atom_id res chain seq x y z
N MET A 1 -23.73 -3.53 18.25
CA MET A 1 -22.58 -3.06 19.04
C MET A 1 -21.35 -3.57 18.33
N ALA A 2 -20.50 -2.69 17.78
CA ALA A 2 -19.25 -3.14 17.19
C ALA A 2 -18.44 -3.82 18.28
N SER A 3 -17.86 -4.98 17.97
CA SER A 3 -16.95 -5.66 18.90
C SER A 3 -15.80 -4.70 19.22
N SER A 4 -15.40 -4.57 20.48
CA SER A 4 -14.25 -3.75 20.91
C SER A 4 -12.98 -4.02 20.06
N SER A 5 -12.83 -5.25 19.58
CA SER A 5 -11.76 -5.64 18.65
C SER A 5 -11.85 -4.95 17.30
N GLU A 6 -13.05 -4.72 16.78
CA GLU A 6 -13.26 -4.07 15.49
C GLU A 6 -12.98 -2.56 15.54
N GLU A 7 -13.34 -1.91 16.65
CA GLU A 7 -13.00 -0.51 16.89
C GLU A 7 -11.49 -0.31 17.06
N ASN A 8 -10.82 -1.25 17.75
CA ASN A 8 -9.37 -1.24 17.87
C ASN A 8 -8.68 -1.43 16.51
N LEU A 9 -9.14 -2.38 15.69
CA LEU A 9 -8.64 -2.59 14.32
C LEU A 9 -8.82 -1.34 13.45
N LYS A 10 -9.97 -0.66 13.59
CA LYS A 10 -10.24 0.59 12.89
C LYS A 10 -9.24 1.68 13.26
N GLN A 11 -8.98 1.87 14.56
CA GLN A 11 -7.99 2.85 15.04
C GLN A 11 -6.58 2.53 14.55
N GLN A 12 -6.19 1.25 14.60
CA GLN A 12 -4.89 0.79 14.12
C GLN A 12 -4.71 1.03 12.62
N LEU A 13 -5.73 0.74 11.80
CA LEU A 13 -5.70 1.03 10.36
C LEU A 13 -5.60 2.53 10.06
N GLN A 14 -6.28 3.38 10.84
CA GLN A 14 -6.19 4.83 10.69
C GLN A 14 -4.80 5.35 11.03
N GLU A 15 -4.14 4.79 12.04
CA GLU A 15 -2.77 5.17 12.40
C GLU A 15 -1.77 4.72 11.32
N LEU A 16 -1.88 3.47 10.86
CA LEU A 16 -1.08 2.95 9.75
C LEU A 16 -1.25 3.82 8.49
N GLN A 17 -2.47 4.30 8.20
CA GLN A 17 -2.72 5.21 7.08
C GLN A 17 -1.94 6.54 7.20
N LYS A 18 -1.75 7.08 8.41
CA LYS A 18 -0.90 8.26 8.63
C LYS A 18 0.57 7.92 8.43
N GLN A 19 1.00 6.76 8.91
CA GLN A 19 2.40 6.30 8.79
C GLN A 19 2.80 6.05 7.34
N LEU A 20 1.89 5.64 6.45
CA LEU A 20 2.14 5.54 5.01
C LEU A 20 2.64 6.86 4.39
N GLY A 21 2.28 8.01 4.96
CA GLY A 21 2.79 9.32 4.50
C GLY A 21 4.25 9.59 4.86
N LYS A 22 4.85 8.82 5.77
CA LYS A 22 6.23 8.98 6.24
C LYS A 22 7.12 7.97 5.51
N LYS A 23 8.02 8.44 4.64
CA LYS A 23 8.91 7.58 3.83
C LYS A 23 9.63 6.49 4.62
N GLN A 24 10.15 6.82 5.81
CA GLN A 24 10.92 5.88 6.65
C GLN A 24 10.05 4.80 7.32
N MET A 25 8.74 5.01 7.44
CA MET A 25 7.81 4.08 8.09
C MET A 25 6.90 3.37 7.07
N PHE A 26 7.07 3.67 5.77
CA PHE A 26 6.18 3.17 4.73
C PHE A 26 6.23 1.63 4.63
N GLU A 27 7.43 1.06 4.56
CA GLU A 27 7.61 -0.39 4.43
C GLU A 27 7.07 -1.15 5.63
N GLU A 28 7.39 -0.68 6.85
CA GLU A 28 6.87 -1.25 8.09
C GLU A 28 5.34 -1.18 8.16
N ALA A 29 4.76 -0.03 7.83
CA ALA A 29 3.31 0.14 7.82
C ALA A 29 2.63 -0.80 6.80
N VAL A 30 3.22 -0.99 5.61
CA VAL A 30 2.70 -1.93 4.59
C VAL A 30 2.75 -3.37 5.08
N LEU A 31 3.82 -3.78 5.77
CA LEU A 31 3.93 -5.12 6.36
C LEU A 31 2.83 -5.38 7.40
N LEU A 32 2.59 -4.41 8.29
CA LEU A 32 1.53 -4.50 9.30
C LEU A 32 0.14 -4.54 8.66
N ILE A 33 -0.14 -3.69 7.66
CA ILE A 33 -1.40 -3.71 6.91
C ILE A 33 -1.62 -5.08 6.25
N LYS A 34 -0.58 -5.68 5.67
CA LYS A 34 -0.66 -7.01 5.05
C LYS A 34 -1.07 -8.08 6.06
N SER A 35 -0.44 -8.12 7.23
CA SER A 35 -0.82 -9.07 8.29
C SER A 35 -2.29 -8.89 8.67
N LEU A 36 -2.70 -7.65 8.96
CA LEU A 36 -4.08 -7.36 9.35
C LEU A 36 -5.10 -7.72 8.28
N LEU A 37 -4.75 -7.57 7.00
CA LEU A 37 -5.62 -7.92 5.89
C LEU A 37 -5.79 -9.44 5.78
N VAL A 38 -4.73 -10.23 5.96
CA VAL A 38 -4.81 -11.69 5.96
C VAL A 38 -5.64 -12.18 7.15
N ASP A 39 -5.37 -11.64 8.34
CA ASP A 39 -5.91 -12.15 9.60
C ASP A 39 -7.37 -11.70 9.84
N HIS A 40 -7.73 -10.48 9.44
CA HIS A 40 -9.00 -9.87 9.86
C HIS A 40 -9.97 -9.56 8.72
N TYR A 41 -9.53 -9.43 7.47
CA TYR A 41 -10.44 -9.09 6.35
C TYR A 41 -11.59 -10.10 6.14
N PRO A 42 -11.38 -11.44 6.22
CA PRO A 42 -12.45 -12.42 6.02
C PRO A 42 -13.60 -12.28 7.02
N SER A 43 -13.29 -11.95 8.27
CA SER A 43 -14.25 -11.81 9.37
C SER A 43 -14.70 -10.37 9.63
N SER A 44 -14.19 -9.40 8.85
CA SER A 44 -14.48 -7.97 9.01
C SER A 44 -15.89 -7.60 8.54
N SER A 45 -16.48 -6.62 9.23
CA SER A 45 -17.74 -6.00 8.79
C SER A 45 -17.58 -5.25 7.45
N PRO A 46 -18.68 -4.95 6.73
CA PRO A 46 -18.61 -4.22 5.47
C PRO A 46 -17.95 -2.84 5.56
N SER A 47 -18.16 -2.13 6.67
CA SER A 47 -17.55 -0.81 6.92
C SER A 47 -16.04 -0.94 7.13
N LEU A 48 -15.58 -1.97 7.85
CA LEU A 48 -14.15 -2.21 8.07
C LEU A 48 -13.47 -2.69 6.78
N ARG A 49 -14.10 -3.55 5.98
CA ARG A 49 -13.60 -3.94 4.65
C ARG A 49 -13.45 -2.73 3.72
N LYS A 50 -14.38 -1.78 3.76
CA LYS A 50 -14.26 -0.50 3.02
C LYS A 50 -13.04 0.31 3.48
N LEU A 51 -12.75 0.31 4.79
CA LEU A 51 -11.55 0.97 5.31
C LEU A 51 -10.27 0.27 4.83
N PHE A 52 -10.19 -1.05 4.88
CA PHE A 52 -9.08 -1.82 4.31
C PHE A 52 -8.84 -1.46 2.84
N TYR A 53 -9.90 -1.45 2.03
CA TYR A 53 -9.81 -1.06 0.62
C TYR A 53 -9.23 0.34 0.43
N SER A 54 -9.71 1.33 1.21
CA SER A 54 -9.19 2.70 1.18
C SER A 54 -7.70 2.78 1.52
N VAL A 55 -7.25 2.02 2.54
CA VAL A 55 -5.84 1.94 2.93
C VAL A 55 -4.99 1.32 1.81
N VAL A 56 -5.45 0.24 1.18
CA VAL A 56 -4.75 -0.40 0.05
C VAL A 56 -4.65 0.56 -1.15
N CYS A 57 -5.73 1.27 -1.50
CA CYS A 57 -5.69 2.29 -2.56
C CYS A 57 -4.71 3.43 -2.23
N ARG A 58 -4.56 3.79 -0.94
CA ARG A 58 -3.58 4.79 -0.51
C ARG A 58 -2.15 4.29 -0.72
N VAL A 59 -1.84 3.04 -0.39
CA VAL A 59 -0.53 2.42 -0.67
C VAL A 59 -0.22 2.49 -2.16
N ALA A 60 -1.15 2.05 -3.01
CA ALA A 60 -0.98 2.08 -4.47
C ALA A 60 -0.76 3.50 -5.00
N THR A 61 -1.49 4.49 -4.47
CA THR A 61 -1.31 5.90 -4.82
C THR A 61 0.09 6.38 -4.46
N ILE A 62 0.57 6.08 -3.25
CA ILE A 62 1.90 6.50 -2.78
C ILE A 62 3.00 5.84 -3.62
N LEU A 63 2.86 4.56 -3.97
CA LEU A 63 3.77 3.90 -4.90
C LEU A 63 3.82 4.64 -6.25
N ARG A 64 2.66 4.99 -6.78
CA ARG A 64 2.51 5.72 -8.05
C ARG A 64 2.93 7.19 -7.99
N THR A 65 3.06 7.82 -6.82
CA THR A 65 3.45 9.24 -6.72
C THR A 65 4.86 9.44 -6.20
N THR A 66 5.34 8.51 -5.38
CA THR A 66 6.60 8.64 -4.62
C THR A 66 7.72 7.81 -5.24
N TYR A 67 7.40 6.67 -5.84
CA TYR A 67 8.39 5.76 -6.43
C TYR A 67 8.43 5.81 -7.96
N THR A 68 7.62 6.67 -8.58
CA THR A 68 7.79 7.05 -9.97
C THR A 68 8.29 8.49 -10.04
N ALA A 69 9.61 8.69 -9.96
CA ALA A 69 10.13 9.83 -10.71
C ALA A 69 10.01 9.42 -12.19
N PRO A 70 9.37 10.20 -13.06
CA PRO A 70 9.30 9.92 -14.50
C PRO A 70 10.68 9.55 -15.07
N GLY A 71 11.75 10.12 -14.54
CA GLY A 71 13.13 9.79 -14.87
C GLY A 71 13.56 8.34 -14.61
N PHE A 72 13.10 7.69 -13.54
CA PHE A 72 13.43 6.27 -13.28
C PHE A 72 12.69 5.34 -14.25
N TRP A 73 11.42 5.66 -14.55
CA TRP A 73 10.66 4.93 -15.56
C TRP A 73 11.27 5.11 -16.96
N LEU A 74 11.61 6.35 -17.35
CA LEU A 74 12.29 6.67 -18.61
C LEU A 74 13.67 6.00 -18.72
N ALA A 75 14.45 5.97 -17.64
CA ALA A 75 15.75 5.30 -17.61
C ALA A 75 15.60 3.78 -17.79
N GLY A 76 14.62 3.15 -17.12
CA GLY A 76 14.30 1.74 -17.29
C GLY A 76 13.80 1.41 -18.70
N LEU A 77 12.91 2.25 -19.26
CA LEU A 77 12.41 2.10 -20.62
C LEU A 77 13.54 2.16 -21.66
N ARG A 78 14.43 3.17 -21.56
CA ARG A 78 15.59 3.27 -22.46
C ARG A 78 16.53 2.07 -22.36
N LEU A 79 16.71 1.52 -21.15
CA LEU A 79 17.51 0.32 -20.96
C LEU A 79 16.90 -0.89 -21.68
N PHE A 80 15.58 -1.05 -21.61
CA PHE A 80 14.89 -2.13 -22.33
C PHE A 80 14.93 -1.96 -23.85
N GLU A 81 14.66 -0.76 -24.37
CA GLU A 81 14.79 -0.44 -25.81
C GLU A 81 16.22 -0.71 -26.32
N GLN A 82 17.23 -0.42 -25.49
CA GLN A 82 18.63 -0.63 -25.85
C GLN A 82 19.05 -2.11 -25.76
N ALA A 83 18.44 -2.91 -24.90
CA ALA A 83 18.65 -4.35 -24.83
C ALA A 83 17.95 -5.07 -26.01
N GLU A 84 16.76 -4.63 -26.39
CA GLU A 84 16.01 -5.15 -27.53
C GLU A 84 16.75 -4.86 -28.84
N SER A 85 17.22 -3.62 -29.05
CA SER A 85 17.97 -3.24 -30.25
C SER A 85 19.34 -3.90 -30.40
N LYS A 86 19.90 -4.47 -29.32
CA LYS A 86 21.17 -5.22 -29.33
C LYS A 86 20.99 -6.74 -29.35
N SER A 87 19.76 -7.25 -29.38
CA SER A 87 19.46 -8.69 -29.44
C SER A 87 19.25 -9.22 -30.87
N VAL A 88 19.79 -8.52 -31.88
CA VAL A 88 19.87 -8.98 -33.28
C VAL A 88 21.33 -9.08 -33.70
#